data_AF-A0A086P9B4-F1
#
_entry.id   AF-A0A086P9B4-F1
#
_cell.length_a   1.000
_cell.length_b   1.000
_cell.length_c   1.000
_cell.angle_alpha   90.00
_cell.angle_beta   90.00
_cell.angle_gamma   90.00
#
_symmetry.space_group_name_H-M   'P 1'
#
loop_
_entity.id
_entity.type
_entity.pdbx_description
1 polymer ?
#
loop_
_entity_poly.entity_id
_entity_poly.type
_entity_poly.pdbx_seq_one_letter_code
_entity_poly.pdbx_strand_id
1 'polypeptide(L)' 'MTSYFPQHIVRDEEGGFFAIDEGDYGALPTTIINRVVYSI' A
#
# COMPACT_ATOMS: atom_id res chain seq x y z
N MET A 1 2.20 22.66 0.29
CA MET A 1 1.21 21.71 0.84
C MET A 1 1.82 20.33 0.67
N THR A 2 2.04 19.60 1.75
CA THR A 2 2.55 18.23 1.69
C THR A 2 1.38 17.32 2.00
N SER A 3 0.87 16.60 1.00
CA SER A 3 -0.10 15.54 1.22
C SER A 3 0.70 14.31 1.63
N TYR A 4 0.85 14.09 2.93
CA TYR A 4 1.43 12.85 3.46
C TYR A 4 0.27 11.89 3.64
N PHE A 5 0.10 10.98 2.69
CA PHE A 5 -0.81 9.86 2.84
C PHE A 5 -0.04 8.64 3.33
N PRO A 6 -0.69 7.76 4.10
CA PRO A 6 -0.11 6.47 4.45
C PRO A 6 0.30 5.74 3.17
N GLN A 7 1.56 5.32 3.11
CA GLN A 7 2.08 4.57 1.98
C GLN A 7 2.32 3.12 2.41
N HIS A 8 1.77 2.18 1.66
CA HIS A 8 1.87 0.76 1.92
C HIS A 8 2.76 0.08 0.87
N ILE A 9 3.78 -0.64 1.31
CA ILE A 9 4.56 -1.51 0.45
C ILE A 9 3.93 -2.90 0.48
N VAL A 10 3.52 -3.38 -0.69
CA VAL A 10 2.84 -4.65 -0.88
C VAL A 10 3.76 -5.60 -1.64
N ARG A 11 3.81 -6.85 -1.20
CA ARG A 11 4.53 -7.91 -1.91
C ARG A 11 3.61 -8.58 -2.93
N ASP A 12 4.12 -8.74 -4.14
CA ASP A 12 3.44 -9.46 -5.22
C ASP A 12 3.72 -10.97 -5.15
N GLU A 13 2.85 -11.76 -5.79
CA GLU A 13 2.95 -13.22 -5.88
C GLU A 13 4.17 -13.66 -6.69
N GLU A 14 4.62 -12.83 -7.64
CA GLU A 14 5.84 -13.05 -8.43
C GLU A 14 7.13 -12.66 -7.69
N GLY A 15 7.01 -12.23 -6.42
CA GLY A 15 8.16 -11.83 -5.59
C GLY A 15 8.60 -10.37 -5.77
N GLY A 16 7.86 -9.59 -6.56
CA GLY A 16 8.02 -8.14 -6.68
C GLY A 16 7.44 -7.39 -5.48
N PHE A 17 7.69 -6.07 -5.46
CA PHE A 17 7.09 -5.16 -4.49
C PHE A 17 6.54 -3.94 -5.23
N PHE A 18 5.40 -3.42 -4.75
CA PHE A 18 4.84 -2.16 -5.23
C PHE A 18 4.35 -1.32 -4.06
N ALA A 19 4.34 0.00 -4.26
CA ALA A 19 3.87 0.96 -3.28
C ALA A 19 2.46 1.43 -3.64
N ILE A 20 1.59 1.54 -2.63
CA ILE A 20 0.25 2.12 -2.76
C ILE A 20 0.13 3.29 -1.81
N ASP A 21 -0.33 4.42 -2.32
CA ASP A 21 -0.65 5.60 -1.53
C ASP A 21 -2.16 5.61 -1.22
N GLU A 22 -2.53 5.53 0.05
CA GLU A 22 -3.94 5.41 0.48
C GLU A 22 -4.78 6.64 0.09
N GLY A 23 -4.12 7.79 -0.11
CA GLY A 23 -4.76 9.06 -0.45
C GLY A 23 -5.56 9.06 -1.75
N ASP A 24 -5.19 8.22 -2.71
CA ASP A 24 -5.84 8.16 -4.02
C ASP A 24 -6.90 7.05 -4.11
N TYR A 25 -6.89 6.08 -3.18
CA TYR A 25 -7.69 4.86 -3.29
C TYR A 25 -8.68 4.64 -2.14
N GLY A 26 -8.62 5.47 -1.08
CA GLY A 26 -9.38 5.22 0.14
C GLY A 26 -8.92 3.93 0.84
N ALA A 27 -9.75 3.39 1.74
CA ALA A 27 -9.38 2.21 2.51
C ALA A 27 -9.05 1.02 1.59
N LEU A 28 -7.85 0.45 1.74
CA LEU A 28 -7.40 -0.66 0.90
C LEU A 28 -8.30 -1.90 1.07
N PRO A 29 -8.56 -2.66 -0.02
CA PRO A 29 -9.24 -3.93 0.06
C PRO A 29 -8.52 -4.89 1.01
N THR A 30 -9.26 -5.67 1.80
CA THR A 30 -8.70 -6.62 2.76
C THR A 30 -7.74 -7.64 2.12
N THR A 31 -7.91 -7.95 0.83
CA THR A 31 -7.00 -8.81 0.05
C THR A 31 -5.62 -8.19 -0.15
N ILE A 32 -5.52 -6.87 -0.22
CA ILE A 32 -4.26 -6.12 -0.36
C ILE A 32 -3.64 -5.87 1.02
N ILE A 33 -4.45 -5.54 2.03
CA ILE A 33 -3.97 -5.31 3.41
C ILE A 33 -3.16 -6.51 3.92
N ASN A 34 -3.62 -7.75 3.66
CA ASN A 34 -2.92 -8.96 4.09
C ASN A 34 -1.55 -9.19 3.40
N ARG A 35 -1.25 -8.44 2.33
CA ARG A 35 0.00 -8.52 1.58
C ARG A 35 0.94 -7.34 1.86
N VAL A 36 0.51 -6.40 2.70
CA VAL A 36 1.35 -5.27 3.12
C VAL A 36 2.49 -5.79 3.97
N VAL A 37 3.71 -5.48 3.56
CA VAL A 37 4.93 -5.85 4.29
C VAL A 37 5.49 -4.67 5.10
N TYR A 38 5.15 -3.44 4.71
CA TYR A 38 5.63 -2.24 5.38
C TYR A 38 4.66 -1.07 5.15
N SER A 39 4.58 -0.15 6.10
CA SER A 39 3.78 1.08 5.97
C SER A 39 4.49 2.27 6.61
N ILE A 40 4.33 3.46 6.02
CA ILE A 40 4.93 4.73 6.44
C ILE A 40 3.87 5.82 6.58
#